data_AF-A0A222FP49-F1
#
_entry.id   AF-A0A222FP49-F1
#
_cell.length_a   1.000
_cell.length_b   1.000
_cell.length_c   1.000
_cell.angle_alpha   90.00
_cell.angle_beta   90.00
_cell.angle_gamma   90.00
#
_symmetry.space_group_name_H-M   'P 1'
#
loop_
_entity.id
_entity.type
_entity.pdbx_description
1 polymer ?
#
loop_
_entity_poly.entity_id
_entity_poly.type
_entity_poly.pdbx_seq_one_letter_code
_entity_poly.pdbx_strand_id
1 'polypeptide(L)'
;MPQQRTFEHAALSGIVFRNDWVVIANGRMKISAGYAWDGCSPKYQLLGLWSIGTPDGVLREGEAWMYEPSLVHDVLCQFRIDLPVTKAQSLQIFDDMMAQRRWPLRRVYRWAVDKFGPQDWASEDRQQAA
;
A
#
# COMPACT_ATOMS: atom_id res chain seq x y z
N MET A 1 -6.10 14.52 14.16
CA MET A 1 -7.46 14.03 13.88
C MET A 1 -7.35 12.95 12.82
N PRO A 2 -7.91 11.74 13.05
CA PRO A 2 -8.02 10.75 12.00
C PRO A 2 -8.79 11.36 10.83
N GLN A 3 -8.21 11.33 9.63
CA GLN A 3 -8.83 11.88 8.42
C GLN A 3 -9.07 10.76 7.42
N GLN A 4 -10.29 10.72 6.87
CA GLN A 4 -10.60 9.83 5.77
C GLN A 4 -9.74 10.23 4.56
N ARG A 5 -9.07 9.26 3.95
CA ARG A 5 -8.26 9.51 2.74
C ARG A 5 -8.87 8.84 1.52
N THR A 6 -8.73 9.51 0.40
CA THR A 6 -9.25 9.05 -0.89
C THR A 6 -8.10 8.99 -1.88
N PHE A 7 -7.98 7.87 -2.58
CA PHE A 7 -6.94 7.60 -3.56
C PHE A 7 -7.59 7.15 -4.86
N GLU A 8 -7.02 7.54 -5.98
CA GLU A 8 -7.47 7.13 -7.31
C GLU A 8 -6.32 6.45 -8.04
N HIS A 9 -6.61 5.30 -8.66
CA HIS A 9 -5.62 4.57 -9.41
C HIS A 9 -6.25 3.75 -10.53
N ALA A 10 -5.62 3.74 -11.71
CA ALA A 10 -6.10 3.00 -12.87
C ALA A 10 -6.23 1.49 -12.59
N ALA A 11 -5.32 0.93 -11.81
CA ALA A 11 -5.35 -0.49 -11.39
C ALA A 11 -6.57 -0.87 -10.51
N LEU A 12 -7.29 0.11 -9.97
CA LEU A 12 -8.54 -0.11 -9.23
C LEU A 12 -9.79 -0.03 -10.11
N SER A 13 -9.64 0.19 -11.42
CA SER A 13 -10.77 0.31 -12.34
C SER A 13 -11.47 -1.05 -12.49
N GLY A 14 -12.80 -1.06 -12.33
CA GLY A 14 -13.60 -2.29 -12.35
C GLY A 14 -13.57 -3.10 -11.06
N ILE A 15 -12.78 -2.69 -10.05
CA ILE A 15 -12.77 -3.29 -8.72
C ILE A 15 -13.88 -2.66 -7.88
N VAL A 16 -14.77 -3.50 -7.35
CA VAL A 16 -15.80 -3.11 -6.39
C VAL A 16 -15.59 -3.89 -5.11
N PHE A 17 -15.31 -3.18 -4.02
CA PHE A 17 -15.11 -3.76 -2.70
C PHE A 17 -15.59 -2.80 -1.62
N ARG A 18 -16.16 -3.34 -0.54
CA ARG A 18 -16.60 -2.53 0.60
C ARG A 18 -16.53 -3.34 1.87
N ASN A 19 -15.84 -2.81 2.87
CA ASN A 19 -15.95 -3.21 4.26
C ASN A 19 -16.02 -1.97 5.17
N ASP A 20 -15.87 -2.16 6.48
CA ASP A 20 -15.97 -1.08 7.47
C ASP A 20 -14.83 -0.04 7.36
N TRP A 21 -13.71 -0.45 6.75
CA TRP A 21 -12.46 0.32 6.72
C TRP A 21 -12.15 0.90 5.35
N VAL A 22 -12.59 0.24 4.29
CA VAL A 22 -12.14 0.48 2.92
C VAL A 22 -13.31 0.33 1.96
N VAL A 23 -13.46 1.32 1.08
CA VAL A 23 -14.42 1.29 -0.03
C VAL A 23 -13.66 1.51 -1.32
N ILE A 24 -13.74 0.55 -2.24
CA ILE A 24 -13.20 0.66 -3.60
C ILE A 24 -14.35 0.62 -4.58
N ALA A 25 -14.48 1.66 -5.39
CA ALA A 25 -15.43 1.72 -6.50
C ALA A 25 -14.95 2.72 -7.54
N ASN A 26 -15.22 2.44 -8.82
CA ASN A 26 -14.93 3.35 -9.94
C ASN A 26 -13.46 3.84 -9.98
N GLY A 27 -12.49 2.96 -9.71
CA GLY A 27 -11.07 3.34 -9.71
C GLY A 27 -10.61 4.13 -8.48
N ARG A 28 -11.49 4.32 -7.49
CA ARG A 28 -11.23 5.11 -6.29
C ARG A 28 -11.31 4.24 -5.04
N MET A 29 -10.27 4.33 -4.21
CA MET A 29 -10.21 3.75 -2.86
C MET A 29 -10.45 4.84 -1.82
N LYS A 30 -11.28 4.56 -0.83
CA LYS A 30 -11.48 5.39 0.35
C LYS A 30 -11.11 4.58 1.59
N ILE A 31 -10.23 5.13 2.42
CA ILE A 31 -9.82 4.53 3.70
C ILE A 31 -10.45 5.35 4.82
N SER A 32 -11.22 4.68 5.68
CA SER A 32 -11.92 5.26 6.82
C SER A 32 -10.94 5.88 7.81
N ALA A 33 -11.31 7.03 8.37
CA ALA A 33 -10.47 7.79 9.29
C ALA A 33 -9.99 6.96 10.50
N GLY A 34 -10.81 6.05 11.01
CA GLY A 34 -10.49 5.20 12.17
C GLY A 34 -9.73 3.92 11.84
N TYR A 35 -9.31 3.69 10.59
CA TYR A 35 -8.54 2.49 10.24
C TYR A 35 -7.28 2.42 11.11
N ALA A 36 -7.21 1.36 11.92
CA ALA A 36 -6.13 1.15 12.86
C ALA A 36 -4.86 0.77 12.09
N TRP A 37 -4.05 1.78 11.81
CA TRP A 37 -2.76 1.65 11.15
C TRP A 37 -1.69 2.36 11.99
N ASP A 38 -0.68 1.62 12.41
CA ASP A 38 0.42 2.08 13.25
C ASP A 38 1.71 2.38 12.46
N GLY A 39 1.62 2.39 11.13
CA GLY A 39 2.76 2.49 10.21
C GLY A 39 3.18 1.11 9.67
N CYS A 40 4.02 1.05 8.64
CA CYS A 40 4.61 -0.24 8.26
C CYS A 40 5.64 -0.71 9.32
N SER A 41 5.41 -1.87 9.93
CA SER A 41 6.39 -2.59 10.78
C SER A 41 7.14 -3.68 9.98
N PRO A 42 8.42 -4.02 10.28
CA PRO A 42 9.25 -3.63 11.41
C PRO A 42 10.31 -2.57 11.06
N LYS A 43 10.56 -1.66 12.00
CA LYS A 43 11.62 -0.65 11.94
C LYS A 43 12.89 -1.24 12.58
N TYR A 44 13.90 -1.57 11.80
CA TYR A 44 15.24 -1.84 12.31
C TYR A 44 16.13 -0.64 12.00
N GLN A 45 16.50 0.13 13.02
CA GLN A 45 17.56 1.13 12.89
C GLN A 45 18.90 0.42 12.96
N LEU A 46 19.56 0.23 11.82
CA LEU A 46 20.95 -0.25 11.81
C LEU A 46 21.86 0.96 12.09
N LEU A 47 22.50 0.94 13.27
CA LEU A 47 23.50 1.94 13.70
C LEU A 47 22.98 3.40 13.81
N GLY A 48 21.67 3.61 13.94
CA GLY A 48 21.08 4.96 14.02
C GLY A 48 21.24 5.82 12.75
N LEU A 49 21.78 5.25 11.67
CA LEU A 49 22.08 5.92 10.40
C LEU A 49 21.25 5.35 9.24
N TRP A 50 20.78 4.11 9.36
CA TRP A 50 20.09 3.39 8.29
C TRP A 50 18.77 2.81 8.81
N SER A 51 17.65 3.27 8.25
CA SER A 51 16.33 2.67 8.47
C SER A 51 16.16 1.48 7.54
N ILE A 52 16.13 0.26 8.10
CA ILE A 52 15.67 -0.94 7.41
C ILE A 52 14.18 -1.11 7.77
N GLY A 53 13.32 -0.99 6.77
CA GLY A 53 11.86 -0.89 6.91
C GLY A 53 11.33 0.36 6.19
N THR A 54 10.02 0.43 5.95
CA THR A 54 9.40 1.49 5.13
C THR A 54 9.81 2.89 5.61
N PRO A 55 10.19 3.82 4.70
CA PRO A 55 10.83 5.07 5.08
C PRO A 55 9.77 6.12 5.48
N ASP A 56 8.86 5.71 6.37
CA ASP A 56 7.88 6.57 7.02
C ASP A 56 8.55 7.51 8.05
N GLY A 57 9.87 7.39 8.27
CA GLY A 57 10.63 8.28 9.15
C GLY A 57 11.11 9.59 8.50
N VAL A 58 11.21 9.65 7.16
CA VAL A 58 11.66 10.87 6.47
C VAL A 58 10.46 11.77 6.26
N LEU A 59 10.40 12.90 6.97
CA LEU A 59 9.33 13.87 6.79
C LEU A 59 9.53 14.68 5.51
N ARG A 60 8.44 14.88 4.78
CA ARG A 60 8.34 15.82 3.66
C ARG A 60 7.02 16.57 3.83
N GLU A 61 7.10 17.90 3.89
CA GLU A 61 5.92 18.77 4.03
C GLU A 61 5.11 18.51 5.32
N GLY A 62 5.79 18.10 6.40
CA GLY A 62 5.18 17.88 7.71
C GLY A 62 4.54 16.50 7.90
N GLU A 63 4.56 15.64 6.87
CA GLU A 63 4.11 14.25 6.92
C GLU A 63 5.23 13.30 6.50
N ALA A 64 5.16 12.03 6.92
CA ALA A 64 6.07 11.02 6.43
C ALA A 64 5.99 10.92 4.90
N TRP A 65 7.13 11.00 4.22
CA TRP A 65 7.20 11.04 2.75
C TRP A 65 6.48 9.82 2.14
N MET A 66 6.54 8.66 2.80
CA MET A 66 5.88 7.44 2.36
C MET A 66 4.55 7.14 3.07
N TYR A 67 4.01 8.03 3.90
CA TYR A 67 2.78 7.79 4.68
C TYR A 67 1.65 7.18 3.84
N GLU A 68 1.27 7.86 2.76
CA GLU A 68 0.16 7.43 1.92
C GLU A 68 0.44 6.14 1.14
N PRO A 69 1.58 6.00 0.42
CA PRO A 69 1.93 4.72 -0.19
C PRO A 69 1.93 3.55 0.80
N SER A 70 2.48 3.75 2.00
CA SER A 70 2.56 2.72 3.04
C SER A 70 1.19 2.34 3.56
N LEU A 71 0.31 3.32 3.81
CA LEU A 71 -1.07 3.09 4.23
C LEU A 71 -1.88 2.31 3.17
N VAL A 72 -1.77 2.70 1.89
CA VAL A 72 -2.47 2.02 0.80
C VAL A 72 -1.97 0.59 0.65
N HIS A 73 -0.65 0.40 0.68
CA HIS A 73 -0.06 -0.94 0.63
C HIS A 73 -0.53 -1.81 1.80
N ASP A 74 -0.53 -1.28 3.02
CA ASP A 74 -0.98 -2.00 4.21
C ASP A 74 -2.42 -2.50 4.04
N VAL A 75 -3.34 -1.61 3.66
CA VAL A 75 -4.74 -1.94 3.36
C VAL A 75 -4.85 -3.05 2.31
N LEU A 76 -4.12 -2.94 1.20
CA LEU A 76 -4.17 -3.93 0.13
C LEU A 76 -3.66 -5.29 0.60
N CYS A 77 -2.62 -5.33 1.43
CA CYS A 77 -2.08 -6.57 1.98
C CYS A 77 -2.96 -7.17 3.10
N GLN A 78 -3.53 -6.34 3.96
CA GLN A 78 -4.39 -6.78 5.05
C GLN A 78 -5.66 -7.44 4.50
N PHE A 79 -6.30 -6.84 3.50
CA PHE A 79 -7.52 -7.37 2.89
C PHE A 79 -7.27 -8.17 1.61
N ARG A 80 -6.04 -8.61 1.32
CA ARG A 80 -5.65 -9.30 0.06
C ARG A 80 -6.46 -10.56 -0.27
N ILE A 81 -7.06 -11.19 0.74
CA ILE A 81 -7.87 -12.40 0.58
C ILE A 81 -9.28 -12.04 0.09
N ASP A 82 -9.84 -10.94 0.60
CA ASP A 82 -11.20 -10.51 0.28
C ASP A 82 -11.23 -9.57 -0.94
N LEU A 83 -10.18 -8.76 -1.10
CA LEU A 83 -10.02 -7.83 -2.21
C LEU A 83 -9.76 -8.57 -3.53
N PRO A 84 -10.48 -8.24 -4.61
CA PRO A 84 -10.16 -8.77 -5.93
C PRO A 84 -9.03 -7.95 -6.58
N VAL A 85 -7.92 -7.78 -5.86
CA VAL A 85 -6.70 -7.08 -6.29
C VAL A 85 -5.58 -8.09 -6.33
N THR A 86 -4.84 -8.18 -7.44
CA THR A 86 -3.68 -9.08 -7.57
C THR A 86 -2.44 -8.49 -6.91
N LYS A 87 -1.44 -9.34 -6.65
CA LYS A 87 -0.12 -8.90 -6.18
C LYS A 87 0.48 -7.90 -7.14
N ALA A 88 0.38 -8.19 -8.44
CA ALA A 88 0.88 -7.31 -9.51
C ALA A 88 0.20 -5.93 -9.49
N GLN A 89 -1.12 -5.87 -9.26
CA GLN A 89 -1.85 -4.61 -9.14
C GLN A 89 -1.44 -3.84 -7.89
N SER A 90 -1.30 -4.51 -6.73
CA SER A 90 -0.83 -3.89 -5.49
C SER A 90 0.58 -3.31 -5.65
N LEU A 91 1.50 -4.08 -6.22
CA LEU A 91 2.86 -3.64 -6.54
C LEU A 91 2.88 -2.45 -7.49
N GLN A 92 2.03 -2.45 -8.51
CA GLN A 92 1.90 -1.34 -9.45
C GLN A 92 1.43 -0.06 -8.73
N ILE A 93 0.37 -0.15 -7.93
CA ILE A 93 -0.16 0.99 -7.16
C ILE A 93 0.94 1.57 -6.27
N PHE A 94 1.64 0.73 -5.50
CA PHE A 94 2.70 1.17 -4.61
C PHE A 94 3.87 1.84 -5.36
N ASP A 95 4.29 1.26 -6.48
CA ASP A 95 5.38 1.77 -7.30
C ASP A 95 5.03 3.10 -7.99
N ASP A 96 3.79 3.27 -8.44
CA ASP A 96 3.29 4.50 -9.05
C ASP A 96 3.16 5.62 -8.01
N MET A 97 2.69 5.31 -6.80
CA MET A 97 2.65 6.29 -5.70
C MET A 97 4.06 6.74 -5.28
N MET A 98 5.03 5.83 -5.22
CA MET A 98 6.46 6.18 -5.01
C MET A 98 7.00 7.07 -6.13
N ALA A 99 6.61 6.80 -7.38
CA ALA A 99 6.99 7.59 -8.54
C ALA A 99 6.51 9.03 -8.44
N GLN A 100 5.22 9.21 -8.14
CA GLN A 100 4.58 10.52 -8.01
C GLN A 100 5.26 11.36 -6.93
N ARG A 101 5.65 10.72 -5.83
CA ARG A 101 6.36 11.34 -4.72
C ARG A 101 7.86 11.53 -4.98
N ARG A 102 8.39 11.08 -6.13
CA ARG A 102 9.81 11.11 -6.51
C ARG A 102 10.73 10.46 -5.46
N TRP A 103 10.28 9.35 -4.87
CA TRP A 103 11.06 8.65 -3.84
C TRP A 103 12.32 8.02 -4.45
N PRO A 104 13.54 8.36 -3.97
CA PRO A 104 14.79 7.96 -4.63
C PRO A 104 15.06 6.45 -4.55
N LEU A 105 14.56 5.77 -3.51
CA LEU A 105 14.77 4.33 -3.31
C LEU A 105 13.63 3.47 -3.88
N ARG A 106 12.79 4.03 -4.77
CA ARG A 106 11.64 3.36 -5.39
C ARG A 106 11.95 1.92 -5.84
N ARG A 107 13.03 1.73 -6.61
CA ARG A 107 13.39 0.41 -7.16
C ARG A 107 13.74 -0.61 -6.08
N VAL A 108 14.47 -0.19 -5.04
CA VAL A 108 14.86 -1.04 -3.92
C VAL A 108 13.63 -1.47 -3.13
N TYR A 109 12.73 -0.53 -2.84
CA TYR A 109 11.51 -0.81 -2.10
C TYR A 109 10.50 -1.65 -2.89
N ARG A 110 10.31 -1.37 -4.18
CA ARG A 110 9.49 -2.22 -5.06
C ARG A 110 9.98 -3.67 -5.04
N TRP A 111 11.29 -3.87 -5.15
CA TRP A 111 11.88 -5.21 -5.11
C TRP A 111 11.68 -5.87 -3.74
N ALA A 112 11.89 -5.13 -2.64
CA ALA A 112 11.70 -5.67 -1.30
C ALA A 112 10.24 -6.09 -1.05
N VAL A 113 9.28 -5.26 -1.44
CA VAL A 113 7.84 -5.58 -1.34
C VAL A 113 7.47 -6.80 -2.19
N ASP A 114 8.00 -6.90 -3.41
CA ASP A 114 7.73 -8.05 -4.27
C ASP A 114 8.25 -9.36 -3.65
N LYS A 115 9.44 -9.34 -3.05
CA LYS A 115 10.09 -10.54 -2.51
C LYS A 115 9.65 -10.93 -1.10
N PHE A 116 9.43 -9.95 -0.24
CA PHE A 116 9.16 -10.17 1.19
C PHE A 116 7.71 -9.86 1.59
N GLY A 117 6.91 -9.28 0.70
CA GLY A 117 5.48 -9.10 0.92
C GLY A 117 4.69 -10.42 0.82
N PRO A 118 3.39 -10.40 1.14
CA PRO A 118 2.53 -11.56 0.99
C PRO A 118 2.51 -12.09 -0.45
N GLN A 119 2.50 -13.41 -0.58
CA GLN A 119 2.50 -14.12 -1.87
C GLN A 119 1.16 -14.83 -2.15
N ASP A 120 0.27 -14.86 -1.15
CA ASP A 120 -1.01 -15.57 -1.11
C ASP A 120 -2.17 -14.63 -1.46
N TRP A 121 -2.31 -14.27 -2.74
CA TRP A 121 -3.34 -13.35 -3.22
C TRP A 121 -4.54 -14.10 -3.83
N ALA A 122 -5.69 -14.05 -3.15
CA ALA A 122 -6.87 -14.84 -3.52
C ALA A 122 -7.47 -14.48 -4.90
N SER A 123 -7.17 -13.30 -5.45
CA SER A 123 -7.57 -12.93 -6.80
C SER A 123 -6.75 -13.64 -7.88
N GLU A 124 -5.49 -13.96 -7.59
CA GLU A 124 -4.61 -14.65 -8.55
C GLU A 124 -5.01 -16.12 -8.67
N ASP A 125 -5.35 -16.76 -7.56
CA ASP A 125 -5.90 -18.12 -7.53
C ASP A 125 -7.23 -18.19 -8.30
N ARG A 126 -8.10 -17.18 -8.15
CA ARG A 126 -9.36 -17.08 -8.90
C ARG A 126 -9.18 -16.85 -10.40
N GLN A 127 -8.12 -16.16 -10.82
CA GLN A 127 -7.81 -15.94 -12.25
C GLN A 127 -7.13 -17.15 -12.89
N GLN A 128 -6.43 -17.98 -12.12
CA GLN A 128 -5.80 -19.22 -12.61
C GLN A 128 -6.77 -20.41 -12.64
N ALA A 129 -7.84 -20.37 -11.84
CA ALA A 129 -8.88 -21.40 -11.80
C ALA A 129 -10.04 -21.19 -12.80
N ALA A 130 -9.99 -20.12 -13.61
CA ALA A 130 -10.99 -19.76 -14.62
C ALA A 130 -10.39 -19.91 -16.03
#